data_AF-A0A9W9FGT6-F1
#
_entry.id   AF-A0A9W9FGT6-F1
#
_cell.length_a   1.000
_cell.length_b   1.000
_cell.length_c   1.000
_cell.angle_alpha   90.00
_cell.angle_beta   90.00
_cell.angle_gamma   90.00
#
_symmetry.space_group_name_H-M   'P 1'
#
loop_
_entity.id
_entity.type
_entity.pdbx_description
1 polymer ?
#
loop_
_entity_poly.entity_id
_entity_poly.type
_entity_poly.pdbx_seq_one_letter_code
_entity_poly.pdbx_strand_id
1 'polypeptide(L)'
;MLFGERPTANPRALKPTANTDAPPDGGYGWVFTVAAAVINAHSWGFNSAYAVFLAYYLDSDVFPGASHLEYAFVGSLSLCLLMLISPIATISVRELGVNPTIFCGVVLETVCLLCASLSTQTWHLFLTQGVFFGMGLGLLLTPTAAVVPQ
;
A
#
# COMPACT_ATOMS: atom_id res chain seq x y z
N MET A 1 -24.00 -45.13 50.52
CA MET A 1 -23.19 -45.40 49.32
C MET A 1 -24.14 -45.27 48.14
N LEU A 2 -24.10 -44.30 47.23
CA LEU A 2 -23.04 -43.43 46.73
C LEU A 2 -23.66 -42.09 46.26
N PHE A 3 -23.15 -40.97 46.78
CA PHE A 3 -23.09 -39.73 46.01
C PHE A 3 -22.13 -39.97 44.83
N GLY A 4 -22.46 -39.50 43.64
CA GLY A 4 -21.63 -39.68 42.45
C GLY A 4 -22.17 -38.90 41.27
N GLU A 5 -21.73 -37.66 41.16
CA GLU A 5 -22.19 -36.60 40.27
C GLU A 5 -22.15 -36.94 38.76
N ARG A 6 -23.05 -36.31 37.99
CA ARG A 6 -23.00 -36.30 36.53
C ARG A 6 -21.71 -35.60 36.07
N PRO A 7 -20.89 -36.17 35.18
CA PRO A 7 -19.82 -35.43 34.55
C PRO A 7 -20.43 -34.49 33.49
N THR A 8 -20.73 -33.26 33.87
CA THR A 8 -20.79 -32.15 32.92
C THR A 8 -19.36 -31.75 32.57
N ALA A 9 -18.77 -32.40 31.56
CA ALA A 9 -17.48 -32.00 30.99
C ALA A 9 -17.70 -31.47 29.57
N ASN A 10 -17.66 -30.14 29.50
CA ASN A 10 -17.71 -29.27 28.34
C ASN A 10 -16.80 -29.72 27.16
N PRO A 11 -17.30 -29.88 25.92
CA PRO A 11 -16.47 -30.17 24.75
C PRO A 11 -15.52 -29.02 24.34
N ARG A 12 -15.63 -27.83 24.95
CA ARG A 12 -14.66 -26.73 24.78
C ARG A 12 -13.48 -26.85 25.74
N ALA A 13 -12.81 -28.00 25.75
CA ALA A 13 -11.41 -28.05 26.13
C ALA A 13 -10.59 -27.40 24.99
N LEU A 14 -10.74 -26.09 24.83
CA LEU A 14 -9.80 -25.23 24.12
C LEU A 14 -8.51 -25.35 24.92
N LYS A 15 -7.62 -26.23 24.47
CA LYS A 15 -6.26 -26.34 24.94
C LYS A 15 -5.62 -24.96 24.69
N PRO A 16 -5.33 -24.14 25.71
CA PRO A 16 -4.49 -22.98 25.50
C PRO A 16 -3.10 -23.59 25.32
N THR A 17 -2.68 -23.79 24.07
CA THR A 17 -1.28 -24.05 23.78
C THR A 17 -0.54 -22.78 24.10
N ALA A 18 -0.12 -22.67 25.36
CA ALA A 18 0.88 -21.73 25.81
C ALA A 18 2.15 -21.96 24.99
N ASN A 19 2.32 -21.09 24.01
CA ASN A 19 3.60 -20.56 23.56
C ASN A 19 3.30 -19.15 23.06
N THR A 20 2.89 -18.28 23.98
CA THR A 20 2.53 -16.88 23.73
C THR A 20 3.68 -15.91 24.00
N ASP A 21 4.88 -16.41 24.36
CA ASP A 21 6.06 -15.60 24.68
C ASP A 21 7.14 -15.58 23.58
N ALA A 22 6.94 -16.32 22.47
CA ALA A 22 7.75 -16.15 21.29
C ALA A 22 7.12 -15.03 20.45
N PRO A 23 7.83 -13.92 20.13
CA PRO A 23 7.32 -12.94 19.18
C PRO A 23 6.93 -13.68 17.90
N PRO A 24 5.75 -13.41 17.30
CA PRO A 24 5.28 -14.10 16.11
C PRO A 24 6.32 -14.16 14.98
N ASP A 25 7.21 -13.16 14.92
CA ASP A 25 8.31 -13.05 13.95
C ASP A 25 9.73 -13.23 14.55
N GLY A 26 9.87 -13.80 15.74
CA GLY A 26 11.19 -14.05 16.35
C GLY A 26 12.03 -12.80 16.62
N GLY A 27 11.39 -11.62 16.73
CA GLY A 27 12.06 -10.32 16.95
C GLY A 27 12.35 -9.54 15.66
N TYR A 28 11.91 -10.00 14.49
CA TYR A 28 12.11 -9.32 13.21
C TYR A 28 11.08 -8.21 12.88
N GLY A 29 10.08 -8.02 13.74
CA GLY A 29 9.00 -7.04 13.52
C GLY A 29 9.46 -5.59 13.35
N TRP A 30 10.63 -5.21 13.89
CA TRP A 30 11.21 -3.88 13.67
C TRP A 30 11.56 -3.64 12.19
N VAL A 31 11.98 -4.68 11.46
CA VAL A 31 12.31 -4.57 10.02
C VAL A 31 11.04 -4.27 9.22
N PHE A 32 9.94 -4.96 9.51
CA PHE A 32 8.65 -4.71 8.88
C PHE A 32 8.10 -3.33 9.25
N THR A 33 8.30 -2.88 10.48
CA THR A 33 7.90 -1.53 10.93
C THR A 33 8.68 -0.45 10.17
N VAL A 34 10.00 -0.59 10.06
CA VAL A 34 10.84 0.33 9.29
C VAL A 34 10.46 0.30 7.81
N ALA A 35 10.23 -0.88 7.24
CA ALA A 35 9.80 -1.01 5.85
C ALA A 35 8.45 -0.32 5.60
N ALA A 36 7.47 -0.54 6.47
CA ALA A 36 6.17 0.12 6.41
C ALA A 36 6.28 1.64 6.58
N ALA A 37 7.18 2.12 7.46
CA ALA A 37 7.44 3.54 7.64
C ALA A 37 8.07 4.17 6.39
N VAL A 38 9.04 3.49 5.75
CA VAL A 38 9.66 3.94 4.49
C VAL A 38 8.62 3.99 3.37
N ILE A 39 7.76 2.97 3.26
CA ILE A 39 6.67 2.94 2.28
C ILE A 39 5.72 4.12 2.47
N ASN A 40 5.27 4.35 3.71
CA ASN A 40 4.38 5.48 4.00
C ASN A 40 5.07 6.82 3.73
N ALA A 41 6.33 6.98 4.16
CA ALA A 41 7.11 8.19 3.90
C ALA A 41 7.29 8.42 2.40
N HIS A 42 7.50 7.37 1.61
CA HIS A 42 7.57 7.46 0.16
C HIS A 42 6.24 7.90 -0.44
N SER A 43 5.13 7.25 -0.10
CA SER A 43 3.80 7.57 -0.62
C SER A 43 3.39 9.01 -0.32
N TRP A 44 3.46 9.43 0.95
CA TRP A 44 3.07 10.77 1.36
C TRP A 44 4.09 11.82 0.92
N GLY A 45 5.38 11.49 0.95
CA GLY A 45 6.46 12.37 0.49
C GLY A 45 6.38 12.67 -1.00
N PHE A 46 6.06 11.66 -1.83
CA PHE A 46 5.84 11.85 -3.26
C PHE A 46 4.63 12.74 -3.54
N ASN A 47 3.52 12.53 -2.82
CA ASN A 47 2.34 13.39 -2.93
C ASN A 47 2.64 14.85 -2.56
N SER A 48 3.43 15.08 -1.50
CA SER A 48 3.89 16.42 -1.12
C SER A 48 4.84 17.03 -2.16
N ALA A 49 5.78 16.25 -2.71
CA ALA A 49 6.67 16.71 -3.77
C ALA A 49 5.89 17.11 -5.04
N TYR A 50 4.85 16.34 -5.38
CA TYR A 50 3.97 16.65 -6.52
C TYR A 50 3.25 17.99 -6.35
N ALA A 51 2.82 18.36 -5.14
CA ALA A 51 2.22 19.68 -4.90
C ALA A 51 3.21 20.84 -5.14
N VAL A 52 4.50 20.64 -4.87
CA VAL A 52 5.54 21.63 -5.20
C VAL A 52 5.79 21.68 -6.70
N PHE A 53 5.86 20.53 -7.37
CA PHE A 53 5.99 20.46 -8.84
C PHE A 53 4.81 21.11 -9.55
N LEU A 54 3.60 20.91 -9.05
CA LEU A 54 2.39 21.59 -9.53
C LEU A 54 2.59 23.11 -9.51
N ALA A 55 2.95 23.68 -8.36
CA ALA A 55 3.19 25.12 -8.23
C ALA A 55 4.28 25.60 -9.18
N TYR A 56 5.36 24.84 -9.33
CA TYR A 56 6.45 25.16 -10.25
C TYR A 56 6.00 25.14 -11.72
N TYR A 57 5.29 24.09 -12.17
CA TYR A 57 4.82 23.97 -13.55
C TYR A 57 3.85 25.09 -13.95
N LEU A 58 3.10 25.61 -12.98
CA LEU A 58 2.19 26.73 -13.19
C LEU A 58 2.90 28.08 -13.25
N ASP A 59 3.95 28.27 -12.43
CA ASP A 59 4.73 29.51 -12.39
C ASP A 59 5.67 29.65 -13.60
N SER A 60 6.22 28.54 -14.06
CA SER A 60 7.21 28.53 -15.16
C SER A 60 6.65 28.28 -16.56
N ASP A 61 5.31 28.19 -16.70
CA ASP A 61 4.55 28.00 -17.97
C ASP A 61 5.19 26.94 -18.90
N VAL A 62 5.73 25.88 -18.30
CA VAL A 62 6.56 24.86 -19.00
C VAL A 62 5.73 24.10 -20.05
N PHE A 63 4.42 24.01 -19.83
CA PHE A 63 3.46 23.37 -20.72
C PHE A 63 2.39 24.38 -21.15
N PRO A 64 2.55 25.06 -22.29
CA PRO A 64 1.60 26.07 -22.74
C PRO A 64 0.22 25.44 -22.95
N GLY A 65 -0.76 25.85 -22.13
CA GLY A 65 -2.16 25.46 -22.24
C GLY A 65 -2.67 24.43 -21.21
N ALA A 66 -1.82 23.94 -20.30
CA ALA A 66 -2.28 23.02 -19.25
C ALA A 66 -2.90 23.79 -18.07
N SER A 67 -4.16 23.49 -17.75
CA SER A 67 -4.90 24.16 -16.68
C SER A 67 -4.50 23.64 -15.30
N HIS A 68 -4.52 24.53 -14.30
CA HIS A 68 -4.36 24.20 -12.87
C HIS A 68 -5.22 22.99 -12.44
N LEU A 69 -6.41 22.88 -13.03
CA LEU A 69 -7.36 21.81 -12.80
C LEU A 69 -6.85 20.45 -13.29
N GLU A 70 -6.21 20.40 -14.47
CA GLU A 70 -5.74 19.15 -15.08
C GLU A 70 -4.64 18.49 -14.25
N TYR A 71 -3.73 19.28 -13.72
CA TYR A 71 -2.69 18.77 -12.83
C TYR A 71 -3.26 18.34 -11.46
N ALA A 72 -4.20 19.09 -10.88
CA ALA A 72 -4.87 18.68 -9.65
C ALA A 72 -5.65 17.36 -9.83
N PHE A 73 -6.17 17.12 -11.03
CA PHE A 73 -6.81 15.85 -11.38
C PHE A 73 -5.85 14.66 -11.36
N VAL A 74 -4.56 14.82 -11.64
CA VAL A 74 -3.58 13.71 -11.60
C VAL A 74 -3.48 13.14 -10.19
N GLY A 75 -3.24 14.00 -9.19
CA GLY A 75 -3.13 13.56 -7.79
C GLY A 75 -4.42 12.93 -7.29
N SER A 76 -5.56 13.52 -7.65
CA SER A 76 -6.89 12.98 -7.31
C SER A 76 -7.15 11.62 -7.95
N LEU A 77 -6.82 11.46 -9.24
CA LEU A 77 -6.98 10.21 -9.98
C LEU A 77 -6.10 9.10 -9.38
N SER A 78 -4.89 9.44 -8.94
CA SER A 78 -3.97 8.52 -8.26
C SER A 78 -4.60 7.93 -6.99
N LEU A 79 -5.19 8.79 -6.16
CA LEU A 79 -5.84 8.38 -4.92
C LEU A 79 -7.15 7.62 -5.17
N CYS A 80 -7.91 8.00 -6.20
CA CYS A 80 -9.09 7.25 -6.62
C CYS A 80 -8.73 5.84 -7.08
N LEU A 81 -7.66 5.69 -7.87
CA LEU A 81 -7.18 4.40 -8.34
C LEU A 81 -6.57 3.56 -7.22
N LEU A 82 -5.83 4.18 -6.29
CA LEU A 82 -5.40 3.52 -5.05
C LEU A 82 -6.58 2.86 -4.33
N MET A 83 -7.67 3.62 -4.13
CA MET A 83 -8.87 3.11 -3.46
C MET A 83 -9.59 2.03 -4.26
N LEU A 84 -9.65 2.18 -5.60
CA LEU A 84 -10.28 1.20 -6.50
C LEU A 84 -9.48 -0.11 -6.58
N ILE A 85 -8.15 -0.03 -6.53
CA ILE A 85 -7.23 -1.18 -6.60
C ILE A 85 -7.11 -1.88 -5.26
N SER A 86 -7.33 -1.20 -4.13
CA SER A 86 -7.29 -1.79 -2.79
C SER A 86 -8.07 -3.11 -2.62
N PRO A 87 -9.34 -3.26 -3.05
CA PRO A 87 -10.04 -4.55 -3.00
C PRO A 87 -9.41 -5.61 -3.91
N ILE A 88 -8.93 -5.22 -5.10
CA ILE A 88 -8.26 -6.13 -6.05
C ILE A 88 -6.93 -6.61 -5.45
N ALA A 89 -6.18 -5.71 -4.81
CA ALA A 89 -4.96 -6.01 -4.09
C ALA A 89 -5.24 -6.98 -2.94
N THR A 90 -6.33 -6.77 -2.19
CA THR A 90 -6.73 -7.66 -1.08
C THR A 90 -7.04 -9.09 -1.58
N ILE A 91 -7.77 -9.22 -2.69
CA ILE A 91 -8.03 -10.52 -3.32
C ILE A 91 -6.72 -11.15 -3.81
N SER A 92 -5.86 -10.34 -4.43
CA SER A 92 -4.56 -10.80 -4.93
C SER A 92 -3.67 -11.33 -3.81
N VAL A 93 -3.63 -10.65 -2.65
CA VAL A 93 -2.91 -11.11 -1.46
C VAL A 93 -3.47 -12.42 -0.93
N ARG A 94 -4.80 -12.58 -0.97
CA ARG A 94 -5.47 -13.81 -0.51
C ARG A 94 -5.14 -15.03 -1.38
N GLU A 95 -5.06 -14.84 -2.70
CA GLU A 95 -4.84 -15.92 -3.67
C GLU A 95 -3.34 -16.20 -3.92
N LEU A 96 -2.51 -15.16 -4.01
CA LEU A 96 -1.09 -15.24 -4.38
C LEU A 96 -0.14 -15.13 -3.18
N GLY A 97 -0.62 -14.60 -2.05
CA GLY A 97 0.19 -14.30 -0.87
C GLY A 97 0.76 -12.89 -0.86
N VAL A 98 1.20 -12.45 0.31
CA VAL A 98 1.67 -11.07 0.59
C VAL A 98 2.94 -10.71 -0.19
N ASN A 99 3.96 -11.59 -0.15
CA ASN A 99 5.28 -11.33 -0.75
C ASN A 99 5.23 -11.04 -2.27
N PRO A 100 4.59 -11.87 -3.12
CA PRO A 100 4.54 -11.59 -4.55
C PRO A 100 3.71 -10.35 -4.90
N THR A 101 2.66 -10.04 -4.11
CA THR A 101 1.87 -8.82 -4.34
C THR A 101 2.69 -7.56 -4.07
N ILE A 102 3.44 -7.52 -2.95
CA ILE A 102 4.35 -6.41 -2.64
C ILE A 102 5.42 -6.27 -3.73
N PHE A 103 6.04 -7.37 -4.16
CA PHE A 103 7.07 -7.33 -5.20
C PHE A 103 6.52 -6.78 -6.53
N CYS A 104 5.31 -7.20 -6.93
CA CYS A 104 4.63 -6.66 -8.10
C CYS A 104 4.39 -5.15 -7.99
N GLY A 105 3.93 -4.68 -6.83
CA GLY A 105 3.75 -3.26 -6.55
C GLY A 105 5.04 -2.46 -6.68
N VAL A 106 6.14 -2.94 -6.10
CA VAL A 106 7.47 -2.28 -6.17
C VAL A 106 7.98 -2.19 -7.60
N VAL A 107 7.85 -3.27 -8.39
CA VAL A 107 8.26 -3.27 -9.80
C VAL A 107 7.41 -2.27 -10.59
N LEU A 108 6.10 -2.23 -10.36
CA LEU A 108 5.19 -1.30 -11.03
C LEU A 108 5.52 0.16 -10.68
N GLU A 109 5.81 0.45 -9.41
CA GLU A 109 6.25 1.78 -8.96
C GLU A 109 7.59 2.19 -9.59
N THR A 110 8.55 1.26 -9.66
CA THR A 110 9.86 1.52 -10.28
C THR A 110 9.69 1.84 -11.76
N VAL A 111 8.87 1.06 -12.48
CA VAL A 111 8.55 1.33 -13.89
C VAL A 111 7.85 2.68 -14.04
N CYS A 112 6.93 3.01 -13.14
CA CYS A 112 6.27 4.31 -13.11
C CYS A 112 7.28 5.46 -13.00
N LEU A 113 8.21 5.39 -12.05
CA LEU A 113 9.23 6.43 -11.84
C LEU A 113 10.19 6.56 -13.02
N LEU A 114 10.60 5.43 -13.63
CA LEU A 114 11.43 5.44 -14.84
C LEU A 114 10.69 6.06 -16.02
N CYS A 115 9.43 5.70 -16.24
CA CYS A 115 8.58 6.30 -17.27
C CYS A 115 8.33 7.79 -17.01
N ALA A 116 8.16 8.19 -15.75
CA ALA A 116 8.02 9.60 -15.37
C ALA A 116 9.30 10.39 -15.69
N SER A 117 10.49 9.81 -15.49
CA SER A 117 11.76 10.44 -15.86
C SER A 117 11.94 10.67 -17.36
N LEU A 118 11.26 9.89 -18.21
CA LEU A 118 11.27 10.04 -19.67
C LEU A 118 10.10 10.90 -20.17
N SER A 119 9.23 11.34 -19.27
CA SER A 119 8.04 12.12 -19.65
C SER A 119 8.43 13.54 -20.04
N THR A 120 8.19 13.89 -21.29
CA THR A 120 8.43 15.24 -21.84
C THR A 120 7.15 16.02 -22.08
N GLN A 121 5.98 15.41 -21.83
CA GLN A 121 4.66 15.98 -22.08
C GLN A 121 3.74 15.75 -20.88
N THR A 122 2.82 16.68 -20.65
CA THR A 122 1.84 16.67 -19.54
C THR A 122 1.00 15.39 -19.50
N TRP A 123 0.61 14.85 -20.65
CA TRP A 123 -0.17 13.61 -20.75
C TRP A 123 0.59 12.38 -20.26
N HIS A 124 1.91 12.35 -20.43
CA HIS A 124 2.73 11.24 -19.92
C HIS A 124 2.81 11.26 -18.40
N LEU A 125 2.86 12.45 -17.77
CA LEU A 125 2.74 12.59 -16.31
C LEU A 125 1.38 12.12 -15.82
N PHE A 126 0.30 12.45 -16.54
CA PHE A 126 -1.05 12.02 -16.18
C PHE A 126 -1.19 10.49 -16.18
N LEU A 127 -0.66 9.81 -17.21
CA LEU A 127 -0.67 8.36 -17.29
C LEU A 127 0.23 7.71 -16.24
N THR A 128 1.48 8.16 -16.13
CA THR A 128 2.45 7.55 -15.21
C THR A 128 2.10 7.83 -13.75
N GLN A 129 2.02 9.10 -13.34
CA GLN A 129 1.74 9.47 -11.96
C GLN A 129 0.28 9.30 -11.56
N GLY A 130 -0.68 9.43 -12.48
CA GLY A 130 -2.08 9.18 -12.18
C GLY A 130 -2.40 7.69 -12.11
N VAL A 131 -2.14 6.98 -13.21
CA VAL A 131 -2.62 5.60 -13.39
C VAL A 131 -1.63 4.59 -12.83
N PHE A 132 -0.39 4.60 -13.33
CA PHE A 132 0.59 3.58 -12.94
C PHE A 132 0.99 3.71 -11.47
N PHE A 133 1.22 4.93 -10.99
CA PHE A 133 1.53 5.16 -9.57
C PHE A 133 0.35 4.77 -8.67
N GLY A 134 -0.88 5.20 -8.97
CA GLY A 134 -2.06 4.83 -8.18
C GLY A 134 -2.27 3.30 -8.09
N MET A 135 -2.04 2.59 -9.19
CA MET A 135 -2.07 1.12 -9.21
C MET A 135 -0.93 0.49 -8.40
N GLY A 136 0.30 0.98 -8.55
CA GLY A 136 1.46 0.48 -7.80
C GLY A 136 1.31 0.69 -6.31
N LEU A 137 0.89 1.90 -5.91
CA LEU A 137 0.65 2.28 -4.53
C LEU A 137 -0.45 1.41 -3.90
N GLY A 138 -1.52 1.09 -4.62
CA GLY A 138 -2.59 0.22 -4.12
C GLY A 138 -2.18 -1.22 -3.92
N LEU A 139 -1.37 -1.77 -4.83
CA LEU A 139 -0.80 -3.10 -4.66
C LEU A 139 0.24 -3.17 -3.53
N LEU A 140 0.81 -2.04 -3.13
CA LEU A 140 1.88 -1.97 -2.15
C LEU A 140 1.38 -1.59 -0.74
N LEU A 141 0.50 -0.60 -0.60
CA LEU A 141 -0.05 -0.17 0.70
C LEU A 141 -1.02 -1.19 1.29
N THR A 142 -1.87 -1.83 0.49
CA THR A 142 -2.85 -2.81 0.97
C THR A 142 -2.21 -3.99 1.73
N PRO A 143 -1.23 -4.72 1.16
CA PRO A 143 -0.53 -5.77 1.93
C PRO A 143 0.28 -5.21 3.08
N THR A 144 0.93 -4.05 2.92
CA THR A 144 1.72 -3.43 4.00
C THR A 144 0.86 -3.13 5.22
N ALA A 145 -0.34 -2.57 5.03
CA ALA A 145 -1.29 -2.31 6.11
C ALA A 145 -1.82 -3.58 6.78
N ALA A 146 -1.86 -4.71 6.07
CA ALA A 146 -2.30 -6.00 6.60
C ALA A 146 -1.21 -6.71 7.44
N VAL A 147 0.07 -6.44 7.19
CA VAL A 147 1.21 -7.06 7.88
C VAL A 147 1.56 -6.34 9.18
N VAL A 148 1.40 -5.01 9.25
CA VAL A 148 1.74 -4.20 10.44
C VAL A 148 1.05 -4.63 11.75
N PRO A 149 -0.21 -5.10 11.75
CA PRO A 149 -0.89 -5.53 12.99
C PRO A 149 -0.59 -6.97 13.43
N GLN A 150 0.15 -7.75 12.63
CA GLN A 150 0.44 -9.17 12.92
C GLN A 150 1.72 -9.32 13.75
#